data_AF-J7G3Y2-F1
#
_entry.id   AF-J7G3Y2-F1
#
_cell.length_a   1.000
_cell.length_b   1.000
_cell.length_c   1.000
_cell.angle_alpha   90.00
_cell.angle_beta   90.00
_cell.angle_gamma   90.00
#
_symmetry.space_group_name_H-M   'P 1'
#
loop_
_entity.id
_entity.type
_entity.pdbx_description
1 polymer ?
#
loop_
_entity_poly.entity_id
_entity_poly.type
_entity_poly.pdbx_seq_one_letter_code
_entity_poly.pdbx_strand_id
1 'polypeptide(L)' 'YVPDEWEVAREKITMSRELGQGSFGMVYEGVAKGVVKDEPETRVAIKTVNEAASMRERIEFLNEASVMKEFNCHHV' A
#
# COMPACT_ATOMS: atom_id res chain seq x y z
N TYR A 1 9.49 6.54 -16.72
CA TYR A 1 8.68 6.38 -15.51
C TYR A 1 8.98 7.57 -14.62
N VAL A 2 7.97 8.33 -14.23
CA VAL A 2 8.12 9.47 -13.31
C VAL A 2 7.33 9.10 -12.07
N PRO A 3 7.97 9.04 -10.90
CA PRO A 3 7.27 8.79 -9.64
C PRO A 3 6.16 9.80 -9.41
N ASP A 4 4.97 9.32 -9.02
CA ASP A 4 3.90 10.22 -8.60
C ASP A 4 3.97 10.58 -7.11
N GLU A 5 3.13 11.51 -6.67
CA GLU A 5 3.13 12.03 -5.29
C GLU A 5 2.76 10.97 -4.23
N TRP A 6 2.18 9.84 -4.63
CA TRP A 6 1.79 8.75 -3.73
C TRP A 6 2.91 7.72 -3.54
N GLU A 7 4.02 7.84 -4.25
CA GLU A 7 5.17 6.96 -4.07
C GLU A 7 5.94 7.29 -2.81
N VAL A 8 6.13 6.28 -1.97
CA VAL A 8 6.88 6.37 -0.71
C VAL A 8 8.11 5.49 -0.81
N ALA A 9 9.26 6.05 -0.44
CA ALA A 9 10.52 5.32 -0.42
C ALA A 9 10.43 4.12 0.54
N ARG A 10 10.90 2.94 0.10
CA ARG A 10 10.72 1.67 0.83
C ARG A 10 11.33 1.70 2.23
N GLU A 11 12.43 2.42 2.42
CA GLU A 11 13.11 2.63 3.70
C GLU A 11 12.26 3.39 4.74
N LYS A 12 11.21 4.08 4.30
CA LYS A 12 10.23 4.73 5.19
C LYS A 12 9.13 3.78 5.66
N ILE A 13 9.10 2.53 5.18
CA ILE A 13 8.08 1.54 5.48
C ILE A 13 8.68 0.38 6.26
N THR A 14 8.17 0.14 7.47
CA THR A 14 8.50 -1.03 8.29
C THR A 14 7.30 -1.96 8.34
N MET A 15 7.45 -3.18 7.83
CA MET A 15 6.45 -4.24 7.99
C MET A 15 6.65 -4.94 9.34
N SER A 16 5.54 -5.27 10.00
CA SER A 16 5.51 -5.97 11.28
C SER A 16 4.90 -7.37 11.10
N ARG A 17 3.65 -7.58 11.54
CA ARG A 17 2.97 -8.88 11.50
C ARG A 17 1.96 -8.97 10.36
N GLU A 18 1.60 -10.20 10.01
CA GLU A 18 0.49 -10.49 9.10
C GLU A 18 -0.85 -10.14 9.77
N LEU A 19 -1.71 -9.45 9.03
CA LEU A 19 -3.08 -9.14 9.43
C LEU A 19 -4.08 -10.11 8.79
N GLY A 20 -3.80 -10.55 7.57
CA GLY A 20 -4.64 -11.52 6.88
C GLY A 20 -4.42 -11.57 5.38
N GLN A 21 -4.99 -12.59 4.75
CA GLN A 21 -4.90 -12.79 3.30
C GLN A 21 -5.98 -11.96 2.60
N GLY A 22 -5.57 -11.10 1.67
CA GLY A 22 -6.45 -10.40 0.74
C GLY A 22 -6.56 -11.14 -0.60
N SER A 23 -7.30 -10.56 -1.55
CA SER A 23 -7.52 -11.18 -2.87
C SER A 23 -6.26 -11.36 -3.72
N PHE A 24 -5.23 -10.54 -3.51
CA PHE A 24 -3.99 -10.55 -4.31
C PHE A 24 -2.77 -11.15 -3.60
N GLY A 25 -2.86 -11.37 -2.29
CA GLY A 25 -1.72 -11.72 -1.46
C GLY A 25 -1.96 -11.47 0.02
N MET A 26 -0.93 -11.01 0.73
CA MET A 26 -0.96 -10.82 2.18
C MET A 26 -1.07 -9.34 2.54
N VAL A 27 -1.83 -9.05 3.60
CA VAL A 27 -1.89 -7.75 4.24
C VAL A 27 -1.06 -7.81 5.52
N TYR A 28 -0.13 -6.88 5.66
CA TYR A 28 0.70 -6.73 6.84
C TYR A 28 0.32 -5.48 7.62
N GLU A 29 0.48 -5.54 8.93
CA GLU A 29 0.56 -4.35 9.78
C GLU A 29 1.95 -3.73 9.61
N GLY A 30 2.04 -2.40 9.61
CA GLY A 30 3.32 -1.72 9.56
C GLY A 30 3.28 -0.28 10.06
N VAL A 31 4.43 0.37 9.96
CA VAL A 31 4.63 1.79 10.27
C VAL A 31 5.21 2.47 9.06
N ALA A 32 4.63 3.60 8.68
CA ALA A 32 5.10 4.47 7.61
C ALA A 32 5.57 5.81 8.19
N LYS A 33 6.75 6.27 7.77
CA LYS A 33 7.38 7.48 8.34
C LYS A 33 7.16 8.70 7.45
N GLY A 34 6.59 9.76 8.02
CA GLY A 34 6.36 11.04 7.33
C GLY A 34 5.50 10.92 6.07
N VAL A 35 4.47 10.07 6.12
CA VAL A 35 3.48 9.90 5.04
C VAL A 35 2.22 10.73 5.26
N VAL A 36 1.89 11.02 6.52
CA VAL A 36 0.80 11.93 6.90
C VAL A 36 1.41 13.20 7.46
N LYS A 37 0.87 14.35 7.06
CA LYS A 37 1.34 15.65 7.54
C LYS A 37 1.19 15.72 9.06
N ASP A 38 2.24 16.19 9.73
CA ASP A 38 2.31 16.35 11.19
C ASP A 38 2.30 15.02 11.99
N GLU A 39 2.38 13.87 11.30
CA GLU A 39 2.60 12.56 11.93
C GLU A 39 3.98 11.99 11.54
N PRO A 40 4.94 11.90 12.48
CA PRO A 40 6.27 11.36 12.18
C PRO A 40 6.21 9.86 11.83
N GLU A 41 5.29 9.13 12.44
CA GLU A 41 5.04 7.70 12.21
C GLU A 41 3.53 7.44 12.22
N THR A 42 3.04 6.77 11.18
CA THR A 42 1.63 6.40 11.03
C THR A 42 1.53 4.87 10.95
N ARG A 43 0.63 4.27 11.73
CA ARG A 43 0.32 2.83 11.59
C ARG A 43 -0.49 2.61 10.33
N VAL A 44 -0.05 1.66 9.51
CA VAL A 44 -0.61 1.39 8.18
C VAL A 44 -0.88 -0.10 7.97
N ALA A 45 -1.81 -0.39 7.07
CA ALA A 45 -1.95 -1.72 6.47
C ALA A 45 -1.20 -1.73 5.13
N ILE A 46 -0.36 -2.73 4.90
CA ILE A 46 0.47 -2.87 3.72
C ILE A 46 0.02 -4.10 2.95
N LYS A 47 -0.70 -3.88 1.84
CA LYS A 47 -1.15 -4.94 0.94
C LYS A 47 -0.01 -5.30 -0.01
N THR A 48 0.27 -6.58 -0.15
CA THR A 48 1.28 -7.11 -1.07
C THR A 48 0.65 -8.00 -2.12
N VAL A 49 1.32 -8.13 -3.25
CA VAL A 49 1.01 -9.12 -4.28
C VAL A 49 1.98 -10.29 -4.14
N ASN A 50 1.49 -11.51 -4.32
CA ASN A 50 2.35 -12.70 -4.31
C ASN A 50 3.41 -12.61 -5.43
N GLU A 51 4.64 -13.07 -5.17
CA GLU A 51 5.69 -13.14 -6.19
C GLU A 51 5.28 -13.99 -7.40
N ALA A 52 4.54 -15.08 -7.14
CA ALA A 52 4.01 -15.98 -8.15
C ALA A 52 2.74 -15.45 -8.86
N ALA A 53 2.27 -14.23 -8.51
CA ALA A 53 1.09 -13.65 -9.12
C ALA A 53 1.29 -13.44 -10.63
N SER A 54 0.25 -13.78 -11.37
CA SER A 54 0.15 -13.57 -12.80
C SER A 54 0.25 -12.08 -13.16
N MET A 55 0.60 -11.79 -14.41
CA MET A 55 0.61 -10.42 -14.92
C MET A 55 -0.75 -9.74 -14.75
N ARG A 56 -1.85 -10.49 -14.92
CA ARG A 56 -3.21 -9.98 -14.75
C ARG A 56 -3.46 -9.54 -13.31
N GLU A 57 -3.12 -10.37 -12.32
CA GLU A 57 -3.30 -10.04 -10.90
C GLU A 57 -2.47 -8.81 -10.50
N ARG A 58 -1.25 -8.67 -11.05
CA ARG A 58 -0.43 -7.47 -10.82
C ARG A 58 -1.06 -6.21 -11.39
N ILE A 59 -1.68 -6.29 -12.58
CA ILE A 59 -2.42 -5.17 -13.18
C ILE A 59 -3.65 -4.82 -12.34
N GLU A 60 -4.42 -5.82 -11.92
CA GLU A 60 -5.61 -5.60 -11.07
C GLU A 60 -5.24 -5.01 -9.70
N PHE A 61 -4.13 -5.44 -9.10
CA PHE A 61 -3.57 -4.85 -7.87
C PHE A 61 -3.20 -3.37 -8.06
N LEU A 62 -2.53 -3.02 -9.16
CA LEU A 62 -2.18 -1.63 -9.48
C LEU A 62 -3.44 -0.79 -9.79
N ASN A 63 -4.45 -1.38 -10.41
CA ASN A 63 -5.72 -0.70 -10.67
C ASN A 63 -6.45 -0.38 -9.36
N GLU A 64 -6.45 -1.26 -8.37
CA GLU A 64 -7.00 -0.97 -7.04
C GLU A 64 -6.31 0.25 -6.43
N ALA A 65 -4.98 0.32 -6.47
CA ALA A 65 -4.23 1.48 -6.00
C ALA A 65 -4.55 2.76 -6.79
N SER A 66 -4.68 2.68 -8.12
CA SER A 66 -5.04 3.82 -8.97
C SER A 66 -6.43 4.36 -8.61
N VAL A 67 -7.41 3.46 -8.48
CA VAL A 67 -8.78 3.81 -8.08
C VAL A 67 -8.79 4.46 -6.71
N MET A 68 -7.97 3.98 -5.76
CA MET A 68 -7.86 4.60 -4.44
C MET A 68 -7.32 6.05 -4.47
N LYS A 69 -6.43 6.38 -5.41
CA LYS A 69 -5.91 7.76 -5.58
C LYS A 69 -6.99 8.73 -6.07
N GLU A 70 -8.05 8.24 -6.70
CA GLU A 70 -9.15 9.06 -7.22
C GLU A 70 -10.16 9.46 -6.13
N PHE A 71 -10.13 8.79 -4.97
CA PHE A 71 -11.01 9.11 -3.84
C PHE A 71 -10.36 10.08 -2.85
N ASN A 72 -11.03 11.19 -2.58
CA ASN A 72 -10.69 12.09 -1.48
C ASN A 72 -11.86 12.15 -0.49
N CYS A 73 -12.05 11.07 0.27
CA CYS A 73 -13.22 10.87 1.13
C CYS A 73 -12.83 10.40 2.53
N HIS A 74 -13.50 10.93 3.56
CA HIS A 74 -13.33 10.53 4.96
C HIS A 74 -13.89 9.13 5.32
N HIS A 75 -14.59 8.46 4.40
CA HIS A 75 -15.35 7.22 4.68
C HIS A 75 -14.95 6.02 3.79
N VAL A 76 -13.72 6.00 3.26
CA VAL A 76 -13.16 4.82 2.59
C VAL A 76 -11.97 4.32 3.38
#